data_AF-A0AAP0D5Z4-F1
#
_entry.id   AF-A0AAP0D5Z4-F1
#
_cell.length_a   1.000
_cell.length_b   1.000
_cell.length_c   1.000
_cell.angle_alpha   90.00
_cell.angle_beta   90.00
_cell.angle_gamma   90.00
#
_symmetry.space_group_name_H-M   'P 1'
#
loop_
_entity.id
_entity.type
_entity.pdbx_description
1 polymer ?
#
loop_
_entity_poly.entity_id
_entity_poly.type
_entity_poly.pdbx_seq_one_letter_code
_entity_poly.pdbx_strand_id
1 'polypeptide(L)'
;MIRVAIGGKSKTLLNHLTEKPPETNSEKYEQWEQDDLLMFSWLIQNIEPTLASNLTEFPIAKSLWDALAITYSSGSDKLQIFNLHVRANETKQNEASLENFWIILHGIWGEIDSIDPNPMKCTEDIKAYTKLRSEQKLFQFLHALDRKYDPTK
;
A
#
# COMPACT_ATOMS: atom_id res chain seq x y z
N MET A 1 2.68 7.92 17.33
CA MET A 1 3.47 6.89 18.06
C MET A 1 4.99 7.01 17.86
N ILE A 2 5.52 7.32 16.67
CA ILE A 2 6.97 7.50 16.41
C ILE A 2 7.66 8.49 17.37
N ARG A 3 7.04 9.64 17.68
CA ARG A 3 7.60 10.63 18.61
C ARG A 3 7.81 10.15 20.06
N VAL A 4 7.06 9.13 20.51
CA VAL A 4 7.07 8.67 21.90
C VAL A 4 8.16 7.62 22.13
N ALA A 5 8.43 6.76 21.14
CA ALA A 5 9.43 5.70 21.27
C ALA A 5 10.89 6.17 21.12
N ILE A 6 11.13 7.26 20.36
CA ILE A 6 12.48 7.72 19.97
C ILE A 6 12.87 9.04 20.67
N GLY A 7 12.00 9.57 21.53
CA GLY A 7 12.24 10.76 22.34
C GLY A 7 12.64 12.02 21.54
N GLY A 8 13.38 12.93 22.19
CA GLY A 8 13.85 14.19 21.59
C GLY A 8 14.82 14.04 20.42
N LYS A 9 15.34 12.83 20.17
CA LYS A 9 16.26 12.49 19.07
C LYS A 9 15.56 11.98 17.80
N SER A 10 14.22 11.93 17.77
CA SER A 10 13.48 11.36 16.63
C SER A 10 13.89 11.95 15.27
N LYS A 11 14.18 13.25 15.18
CA LYS A 11 14.55 13.89 13.91
C LYS A 11 15.95 13.50 13.42
N THR A 12 16.93 13.40 14.33
CA THR A 12 18.31 13.00 13.99
C THR A 12 18.39 11.51 13.65
N LEU A 13 17.62 10.68 14.35
CA LEU A 13 17.60 9.24 14.11
C LEU A 13 16.89 8.88 12.80
N LEU A 14 15.86 9.64 12.39
CA LEU A 14 15.23 9.46 11.08
C LEU A 14 16.19 9.68 9.90
N ASN A 15 17.25 10.48 10.07
CA ASN A 15 18.25 10.66 9.00
C ASN A 15 18.95 9.35 8.62
N HIS A 16 19.03 8.38 9.54
CA HIS A 16 19.61 7.05 9.27
C HIS A 16 18.79 6.23 8.27
N LEU A 17 17.54 6.62 7.97
CA LEU A 17 16.73 5.95 6.94
C LEU A 17 16.95 6.53 5.54
N THR A 18 17.51 7.74 5.45
CA THR A 18 17.62 8.51 4.20
C THR A 18 19.05 8.81 3.78
N GLU A 19 19.95 9.05 4.73
CA GLU A 19 21.32 9.47 4.49
C GLU A 19 22.26 8.28 4.32
N LYS A 20 23.44 8.53 3.73
CA LYS A 20 24.48 7.50 3.59
C LYS A 20 25.32 7.41 4.87
N PRO A 21 25.81 6.21 5.21
CA PRO A 21 26.75 6.05 6.31
C PRO A 21 28.00 6.93 6.11
N PRO A 22 28.53 7.54 7.18
CA PRO A 22 29.80 8.24 7.15
C PRO A 22 30.96 7.26 6.93
N GLU A 23 32.14 7.79 6.60
CA GLU A 23 33.34 6.96 6.45
C GLU A 23 33.69 6.27 7.78
N THR A 24 34.06 4.99 7.71
CA THR A 24 34.42 4.13 8.86
C THR A 24 35.58 4.67 9.69
N ASN A 25 36.46 5.46 9.08
CA ASN A 25 37.62 6.06 9.76
C ASN A 25 37.30 7.43 10.39
N SER A 26 36.05 7.89 10.33
CA SER A 26 35.68 9.18 10.91
C SER A 26 35.48 9.07 12.41
N GLU A 27 35.88 10.12 13.14
CA GLU A 27 35.70 10.23 14.59
C GLU A 27 34.22 10.15 15.04
N LYS A 28 33.29 10.36 14.11
CA LYS A 28 31.85 10.32 14.35
C LYS A 28 31.21 8.94 14.05
N TYR A 29 31.97 7.99 13.51
CA TYR A 29 31.44 6.71 13.06
C TYR A 29 30.85 5.89 14.21
N GLU A 30 31.54 5.80 15.34
CA GLU A 30 31.08 5.01 16.50
C GLU A 30 29.74 5.52 17.05
N GLN A 31 29.59 6.85 17.16
CA GLN A 31 28.33 7.45 17.58
C GLN A 31 27.22 7.21 16.55
N TRP A 32 27.55 7.32 15.26
CA TRP A 32 26.62 7.04 14.18
C TRP A 32 26.16 5.57 14.18
N GLU A 33 27.07 4.62 14.40
CA GLU A 33 26.75 3.19 14.44
C GLU A 33 25.79 2.85 15.59
N GLN A 34 25.99 3.45 16.77
CA GLN A 34 25.07 3.28 17.90
C GLN A 34 23.67 3.83 17.59
N ASP A 35 23.60 5.01 16.98
CA ASP A 35 22.34 5.64 16.59
C ASP A 35 21.65 4.84 15.46
N ASP A 36 22.41 4.24 14.54
CA ASP A 36 21.90 3.35 13.50
C ASP A 36 21.32 2.06 14.09
N LEU A 37 22.02 1.41 15.03
CA LEU A 37 21.55 0.22 15.73
C LEU A 37 20.27 0.47 16.54
N LEU A 38 20.12 1.66 17.13
CA LEU A 38 18.88 2.06 17.79
C LEU A 38 17.72 2.13 16.81
N MET A 39 17.93 2.74 15.64
CA MET A 39 16.91 2.78 14.58
C MET A 39 16.59 1.41 14.02
N PHE A 40 17.61 0.58 13.81
CA PHE A 40 17.45 -0.79 13.36
C PHE A 40 16.60 -1.60 14.33
N SER A 41 16.94 -1.56 15.62
CA SER A 41 16.21 -2.25 16.68
C SER A 41 14.77 -1.78 16.77
N TRP A 42 14.54 -0.47 16.62
CA TRP A 42 13.19 0.09 16.60
C TRP A 42 12.38 -0.41 15.40
N LEU A 43 12.96 -0.48 14.19
CA LEU A 43 12.30 -1.05 13.02
C LEU A 43 11.89 -2.49 13.28
N ILE A 44 12.81 -3.33 13.76
CA ILE A 44 12.54 -4.75 14.06
C ILE A 44 11.44 -4.91 15.12
N GLN A 45 11.44 -4.09 16.17
CA GLN A 45 10.43 -4.14 17.23
C GLN A 45 9.01 -3.77 16.77
N ASN A 46 8.89 -3.08 15.64
CA ASN A 46 7.60 -2.65 15.08
C ASN A 46 7.14 -3.54 13.90
N ILE A 47 7.84 -4.65 13.64
CA ILE A 47 7.50 -5.61 12.58
C ILE A 47 6.96 -6.88 13.23
N GLU A 48 6.07 -7.58 12.54
CA GLU A 48 5.54 -8.85 13.01
C GLU A 48 6.70 -9.85 13.24
N PRO A 49 6.77 -10.55 14.40
CA PRO A 49 7.90 -11.41 14.75
C PRO A 49 8.21 -12.49 13.71
N THR A 50 7.18 -12.95 12.98
CA THR A 50 7.27 -13.94 11.89
C THR A 50 8.06 -13.42 10.68
N LEU A 51 8.09 -12.10 10.47
CA LEU A 51 8.85 -11.43 9.42
C LEU A 51 10.24 -11.00 9.91
N ALA A 52 10.38 -10.68 11.20
CA ALA A 52 11.60 -10.14 11.79
C ALA A 52 12.84 -11.04 11.63
N SER A 53 12.67 -12.37 11.64
CA SER A 53 13.79 -13.32 11.57
C SER A 53 14.60 -13.21 10.28
N ASN A 54 13.96 -12.81 9.17
CA ASN A 54 14.61 -12.67 7.87
C ASN A 54 15.18 -11.26 7.64
N LEU A 55 14.94 -10.34 8.58
CA LEU A 55 15.26 -8.92 8.46
C LEU A 55 16.51 -8.52 9.25
N THR A 56 17.09 -9.43 10.04
CA THR A 56 18.34 -9.22 10.78
C THR A 56 19.59 -9.36 9.91
N GLU A 57 19.45 -9.79 8.65
CA GLU A 57 20.57 -9.92 7.70
C GLU A 57 21.05 -8.58 7.14
N PHE A 58 20.26 -7.50 7.32
CA PHE A 58 20.62 -6.18 6.81
C PHE A 58 21.67 -5.51 7.70
N PRO A 59 22.73 -4.92 7.10
CA PRO A 59 23.84 -4.37 7.86
C PRO A 59 23.57 -3.02 8.51
N ILE A 60 22.60 -2.23 8.01
CA ILE A 60 22.29 -0.88 8.51
C ILE A 60 20.78 -0.60 8.46
N ALA A 61 20.30 0.33 9.28
CA ALA A 61 18.88 0.67 9.36
C ALA A 61 18.30 1.10 8.00
N LYS A 62 19.10 1.81 7.20
CA LYS A 62 18.73 2.20 5.84
C LYS A 62 18.43 1.02 4.92
N SER A 63 19.28 0.00 4.90
CA SER A 63 19.12 -1.12 3.97
C SER A 63 17.93 -1.99 4.36
N LEU A 64 17.68 -2.17 5.66
CA LEU A 64 16.44 -2.74 6.17
C LEU A 64 15.22 -1.91 5.72
N TRP A 65 15.25 -0.60 5.91
CA TRP A 65 14.17 0.30 5.51
C TRP A 65 13.90 0.28 4.00
N ASP A 66 14.93 0.30 3.17
CA ASP A 66 14.80 0.23 1.72
C ASP A 66 14.17 -1.10 1.28
N ALA A 67 14.56 -2.23 1.91
CA ALA A 67 13.95 -3.53 1.64
C ALA A 67 12.47 -3.57 2.05
N LEU A 68 12.15 -3.06 3.25
CA LEU A 68 10.78 -2.92 3.72
C LEU A 68 9.95 -2.03 2.80
N ALA A 69 10.53 -0.93 2.31
CA ALA A 69 9.87 -0.07 1.35
C ALA A 69 9.65 -0.81 0.02
N ILE A 70 10.59 -1.60 -0.48
CA ILE A 70 10.36 -2.39 -1.70
C ILE A 70 9.22 -3.41 -1.51
N THR A 71 9.18 -4.09 -0.37
CA THR A 71 8.19 -5.15 -0.12
C THR A 71 6.81 -4.61 0.27
N TYR A 72 6.78 -3.56 1.09
CA TYR A 72 5.56 -3.04 1.72
C TYR A 72 5.23 -1.59 1.37
N SER A 73 6.16 -0.83 0.75
CA SER A 73 5.78 0.38 0.03
C SER A 73 5.20 0.00 -1.32
N SER A 74 3.96 -0.42 -1.27
CA SER A 74 3.04 0.03 -2.30
C SER A 74 2.95 1.54 -2.08
N GLY A 75 3.53 2.34 -2.99
CA GLY A 75 3.30 3.79 -2.99
C GLY A 75 1.84 4.07 -2.68
N SER A 76 1.54 5.14 -1.92
CA SER A 76 0.20 5.45 -1.39
C SER A 76 -0.94 5.00 -2.31
N ASP A 77 -0.77 5.27 -3.59
CA ASP A 77 -1.67 5.02 -4.68
C ASP A 77 -1.98 3.52 -4.86
N LYS A 78 -0.99 2.61 -4.81
CA LYS A 78 -1.20 1.16 -4.97
C LYS A 78 -1.92 0.51 -3.78
N LEU A 79 -1.60 0.88 -2.54
CA LEU A 79 -2.35 0.42 -1.36
C LEU A 79 -3.78 0.96 -1.40
N GLN A 80 -3.93 2.22 -1.79
CA GLN A 80 -5.22 2.86 -1.92
C GLN A 80 -6.08 2.17 -2.99
N ILE A 81 -5.51 1.89 -4.17
CA ILE A 81 -6.17 1.11 -5.22
C ILE A 81 -6.58 -0.27 -4.71
N PHE A 82 -5.69 -0.99 -4.03
CA PHE A 82 -6.01 -2.29 -3.44
C PHE A 82 -7.19 -2.21 -2.46
N ASN A 83 -7.15 -1.27 -1.50
CA ASN A 83 -8.21 -1.08 -0.53
C ASN A 83 -9.54 -0.70 -1.19
N LEU A 84 -9.52 0.10 -2.26
CA LEU A 84 -10.71 0.43 -3.05
C LEU A 84 -11.27 -0.79 -3.77
N HIS A 85 -10.42 -1.66 -4.33
CA HIS A 85 -10.86 -2.93 -4.92
C HIS A 85 -11.48 -3.87 -3.88
N VAL A 86 -10.89 -3.98 -2.69
CA VAL A 86 -11.48 -4.73 -1.57
C VAL A 86 -12.86 -4.18 -1.23
N ARG A 87 -12.98 -2.87 -1.02
CA ARG A 87 -14.24 -2.20 -0.73
C ARG A 87 -15.29 -2.42 -1.83
N ALA A 88 -14.90 -2.35 -3.10
CA ALA A 88 -15.80 -2.62 -4.23
C ALA A 88 -16.32 -4.06 -4.22
N ASN A 89 -15.46 -5.05 -3.93
CA ASN A 89 -15.83 -6.47 -3.90
C ASN A 89 -16.71 -6.84 -2.69
N GLU A 90 -16.51 -6.17 -1.55
CA GLU A 90 -17.28 -6.38 -0.32
C GLU A 90 -18.63 -5.65 -0.34
N THR A 91 -18.78 -4.63 -1.18
CA THR A 91 -20.04 -3.90 -1.32
C THR A 91 -21.11 -4.82 -1.91
N LYS A 92 -22.18 -5.07 -1.14
CA LYS A 92 -23.34 -5.87 -1.54
C LYS A 92 -24.59 -5.01 -1.58
N GLN A 93 -25.57 -5.36 -2.42
CA GLN A 93 -26.82 -4.62 -2.51
C GLN A 93 -27.58 -4.62 -1.17
N ASN A 94 -27.67 -5.78 -0.49
CA ASN A 94 -28.23 -5.93 0.85
C ASN A 94 -29.58 -5.24 1.02
N GLU A 95 -30.55 -5.59 0.16
CA GLU A 95 -31.92 -5.05 0.17
C GLU A 95 -32.06 -3.56 -0.19
N ALA A 96 -30.95 -2.82 -0.36
CA ALA A 96 -30.99 -1.45 -0.84
C ALA A 96 -31.57 -1.37 -2.27
N SER A 97 -32.07 -0.19 -2.65
CA SER A 97 -32.49 0.05 -4.03
C SER A 97 -31.30 -0.16 -4.98
N LEU A 98 -31.59 -0.68 -6.17
CA LEU A 98 -30.57 -0.91 -7.20
C LEU A 98 -29.84 0.39 -7.56
N GLU A 99 -30.57 1.50 -7.57
CA GLU A 99 -30.03 2.85 -7.82
C GLU A 99 -29.01 3.26 -6.74
N ASN A 100 -29.36 3.13 -5.46
CA ASN A 100 -28.44 3.49 -4.37
C ASN A 100 -27.19 2.60 -4.39
N PHE A 101 -27.36 1.30 -4.61
CA PHE A 101 -26.25 0.37 -4.75
C PHE A 101 -25.34 0.74 -5.93
N TRP A 102 -25.93 1.05 -7.10
CA TRP A 102 -25.19 1.50 -8.28
C TRP A 102 -24.40 2.78 -8.01
N ILE A 103 -25.00 3.78 -7.38
CA ILE A 103 -24.33 5.06 -7.05
C ILE A 103 -23.10 4.82 -6.17
N ILE A 104 -23.21 3.97 -5.14
CA ILE A 104 -22.10 3.65 -4.25
C ILE A 104 -20.97 2.96 -5.02
N LEU A 105 -21.30 1.92 -5.78
CA LEU A 105 -20.30 1.13 -6.50
C LEU A 105 -19.63 1.94 -7.62
N HIS A 106 -20.40 2.76 -8.33
CA HIS A 106 -19.91 3.69 -9.34
C HIS A 106 -18.98 4.75 -8.74
N GLY A 107 -19.29 5.25 -7.53
CA GLY A 107 -18.41 6.16 -6.80
C GLY A 107 -17.03 5.54 -6.53
N ILE A 108 -17.01 4.32 -6.00
CA ILE A 108 -15.75 3.60 -5.72
C ILE A 108 -14.95 3.36 -7.01
N TRP A 109 -15.60 2.95 -8.10
CA TRP A 109 -14.92 2.78 -9.38
C TRP A 109 -14.35 4.08 -9.93
N GLY A 110 -15.05 5.20 -9.75
CA GLY A 110 -14.56 6.52 -10.15
C GLY A 110 -13.28 6.91 -9.39
N GLU A 111 -13.21 6.61 -8.09
CA GLU A 111 -12.00 6.80 -7.30
C GLU A 111 -10.84 5.93 -7.83
N ILE A 112 -11.10 4.65 -8.13
CA ILE A 112 -10.08 3.75 -8.71
C ILE A 112 -9.59 4.28 -10.06
N ASP A 113 -10.50 4.66 -10.95
CA ASP A 113 -10.15 5.18 -12.28
C ASP A 113 -9.33 6.48 -12.20
N SER A 114 -9.54 7.29 -11.16
CA SER A 114 -8.77 8.53 -10.95
C SER A 114 -7.34 8.28 -10.48
N ILE A 115 -7.10 7.21 -9.70
CA ILE A 115 -5.78 6.89 -9.12
C ILE A 115 -5.00 5.94 -10.04
N ASP A 116 -5.69 5.10 -10.80
CA ASP A 116 -5.13 4.14 -11.75
C ASP A 116 -5.62 4.40 -13.19
N PRO A 117 -5.10 5.45 -13.86
CA PRO A 117 -5.51 5.79 -15.21
C PRO A 117 -4.97 4.79 -16.25
N ASN A 118 -5.64 4.71 -17.40
CA ASN A 118 -5.21 3.85 -18.51
C ASN A 118 -3.81 4.26 -19.02
N PRO A 119 -2.81 3.36 -18.99
CA PRO A 119 -1.45 3.66 -19.45
C PRO A 119 -1.29 3.60 -20.99
N MET A 120 -2.28 3.06 -21.71
CA MET A 120 -2.22 2.85 -23.16
C MET A 120 -2.26 4.17 -23.92
N LYS A 121 -1.54 4.22 -25.05
CA LYS A 121 -1.43 5.43 -25.88
C LYS A 121 -2.13 5.33 -27.23
N CYS A 122 -2.30 4.13 -27.78
CA CYS A 122 -2.97 3.94 -29.06
C CYS A 122 -4.48 3.71 -28.85
N THR A 123 -5.28 4.12 -29.84
CA THR A 123 -6.74 4.13 -29.75
C THR A 123 -7.34 2.74 -29.59
N GLU A 124 -6.77 1.74 -30.28
CA GLU A 124 -7.21 0.35 -30.26
C GLU A 124 -6.99 -0.27 -28.89
N ASP A 125 -5.80 -0.10 -28.31
CA ASP A 125 -5.48 -0.64 -26.97
C ASP A 125 -6.27 0.10 -25.88
N ILE A 126 -6.52 1.40 -26.03
CA ILE A 126 -7.40 2.15 -25.12
C ILE A 126 -8.80 1.54 -25.10
N LYS A 127 -9.37 1.23 -26.27
CA LYS A 127 -10.69 0.59 -26.37
C LYS A 127 -10.67 -0.80 -25.75
N ALA A 128 -9.66 -1.61 -26.04
CA ALA A 128 -9.53 -2.95 -25.49
C ALA A 128 -9.41 -2.94 -23.96
N TYR A 129 -8.56 -2.07 -23.42
CA TYR A 129 -8.37 -1.90 -21.98
C TYR A 129 -9.64 -1.39 -21.28
N THR A 130 -10.33 -0.42 -21.87
CA THR A 130 -11.61 0.09 -21.34
C THR A 130 -12.67 -0.99 -21.31
N LYS A 131 -12.74 -1.83 -22.35
CA LYS A 131 -13.64 -2.99 -22.39
C LYS A 131 -13.33 -3.98 -21.27
N LEU A 132 -12.05 -4.33 -21.10
CA LEU A 132 -11.61 -5.25 -20.04
C LEU A 132 -11.99 -4.75 -18.64
N ARG A 133 -11.74 -3.46 -18.33
CA ARG A 133 -12.14 -2.86 -17.06
C ARG A 133 -13.66 -2.83 -16.89
N SER A 134 -14.40 -2.57 -17.95
CA SER A 134 -15.87 -2.56 -17.90
C SER A 134 -16.44 -3.96 -17.60
N GLU A 135 -15.84 -5.00 -18.17
CA GLU A 135 -16.20 -6.39 -17.88
C GLU A 135 -15.91 -6.76 -16.42
N GLN A 136 -14.78 -6.33 -15.86
CA GLN A 136 -14.46 -6.53 -14.44
C GLN A 136 -15.49 -5.82 -13.52
N LYS A 137 -15.85 -4.58 -13.83
CA LYS A 137 -16.89 -3.83 -13.10
C LYS A 137 -18.25 -4.54 -13.20
N LEU A 138 -18.59 -5.09 -14.37
CA LEU A 138 -19.79 -5.89 -14.55
C LEU A 138 -19.78 -7.14 -13.66
N PHE A 139 -18.66 -7.88 -13.58
CA PHE A 139 -18.56 -9.06 -12.72
C PHE A 139 -18.73 -8.70 -11.24
N GLN A 140 -18.11 -7.61 -10.78
CA GLN A 140 -18.29 -7.13 -9.41
C GLN A 140 -19.74 -6.76 -9.12
N PHE A 141 -20.39 -6.03 -10.03
CA PHE A 141 -21.79 -5.65 -9.91
C PHE A 141 -22.69 -6.88 -9.79
N LEU A 142 -22.59 -7.82 -10.74
CA LEU A 142 -23.41 -9.03 -10.77
C LEU A 142 -23.19 -9.91 -9.54
N HIS A 143 -21.95 -10.02 -9.05
CA HIS A 143 -21.62 -10.79 -7.84
C HIS A 143 -22.18 -10.17 -6.55
N ALA A 144 -22.58 -8.90 -6.59
CA ALA A 144 -23.05 -8.14 -5.43
C ALA A 144 -24.56 -7.92 -5.41
N LEU A 145 -25.29 -8.29 -6.47
CA LEU A 145 -26.74 -8.20 -6.54
C LEU A 145 -27.43 -9.16 -5.57
N ASP A 146 -28.60 -8.74 -5.09
CA ASP A 146 -29.49 -9.60 -4.32
C ASP A 146 -30.05 -10.73 -5.21
N ARG A 147 -30.32 -11.90 -4.61
CA ARG A 147 -30.88 -13.08 -5.30
C ARG A 147 -32.19 -12.83 -6.04
N LYS A 148 -32.93 -11.78 -5.70
CA LYS A 148 -34.16 -11.39 -6.42
C LYS A 148 -33.92 -11.00 -7.88
N TYR A 149 -32.66 -10.75 -8.26
CA TYR A 149 -32.23 -10.48 -9.63
C TYR A 149 -31.57 -11.69 -10.31
N ASP A 150 -31.54 -12.85 -9.64
CA ASP A 150 -31.01 -14.07 -10.27
C ASP A 150 -31.88 -14.44 -11.48
N PRO A 151 -31.28 -15.00 -12.56
CA PRO A 151 -32.05 -15.43 -13.71
C PRO A 151 -33.09 -16.47 -13.29
N THR A 152 -34.36 -16.21 -13.58
CA THR A 152 -35.40 -17.23 -13.46
C THR A 152 -35.10 -18.34 -14.46
N LYS A 153 -34.97 -19.58 -13.97
CA LYS A 153 -34.83 -20.79 -14.80
C LYS A 153 -36.04 -21.01 -15.69
#